data_AF-A0A380LT31-F1
#
_entry.id   AF-A0A380LT31-F1
#
_cell.length_a   1.000
_cell.length_b   1.000
_cell.length_c   1.000
_cell.angle_alpha   90.00
_cell.angle_beta   90.00
_cell.angle_gamma   90.00
#
_symmetry.space_group_name_H-M   'P 1'
#
loop_
_entity.id
_entity.type
_entity.pdbx_description
1 polymer ?
#
loop_
_entity_poly.entity_id
_entity_poly.type
_entity_poly.pdbx_seq_one_letter_code
_entity_poly.pdbx_strand_id
1 'polypeptide(L)'
;MADYFLGALKALERRSKDNVLIFSDVLTERLDALVESMIYQKISDNDYLKTLELYYKKYQRFENHKGMYFCILRMQQIMQLKNARKRQENWHYLEFTSDVDSEVQEFLKAHKSYYQNAIYEYTRVFLLILLAVTIAILVLGVLVFQVPFLIGWLVSIAFYGGVCFFGKQKGIDFLMEKQIQKLYPDLDMLCQRLDRCVMEKQKKRKKIF
;
A
#
# COMPACT_ATOMS: atom_id res chain seq x y z
N MET A 1 -12.14 15.29 12.29
CA MET A 1 -13.58 14.97 12.46
C MET A 1 -13.65 13.47 12.25
N ALA A 2 -13.19 12.71 13.24
CA ALA A 2 -12.63 11.39 13.02
C ALA A 2 -13.72 10.31 13.09
N ASP A 3 -13.70 9.39 12.12
CA ASP A 3 -14.43 8.12 12.13
C ASP A 3 -15.95 8.20 11.92
N TYR A 4 -16.40 9.09 11.01
CA TYR A 4 -17.82 9.28 10.70
C TYR A 4 -18.50 7.98 10.22
N PHE A 5 -17.77 7.14 9.47
CA PHE A 5 -18.32 5.91 8.90
C PHE A 5 -17.98 4.65 9.72
N LEU A 6 -16.96 4.70 10.57
CA LEU A 6 -16.42 3.55 11.30
C LEU A 6 -17.49 2.84 12.14
N GLY A 7 -18.39 3.58 12.77
CA GLY A 7 -19.49 3.00 13.55
C GLY A 7 -20.44 2.15 12.69
N ALA A 8 -20.80 2.64 11.51
CA ALA A 8 -21.64 1.92 10.56
C ALA A 8 -20.93 0.68 10.00
N LEU A 9 -19.64 0.80 9.68
CA LEU A 9 -18.81 -0.31 9.18
C LEU A 9 -18.65 -1.42 10.22
N LYS A 10 -18.38 -1.07 11.49
CA LYS A 10 -18.31 -2.04 12.60
C LYS A 10 -19.65 -2.72 12.86
N ALA A 11 -20.76 -1.98 12.78
CA ALA A 11 -22.09 -2.56 12.90
C ALA A 11 -22.38 -3.57 11.78
N LEU A 12 -21.95 -3.26 10.55
CA LEU A 12 -22.07 -4.16 9.41
C LEU A 12 -21.22 -5.42 9.59
N GLU A 13 -20.00 -5.29 10.09
CA GLU A 13 -19.13 -6.43 10.39
C GLU A 13 -19.73 -7.34 11.47
N ARG A 14 -20.25 -6.79 12.57
CA ARG A 14 -20.89 -7.59 13.63
C ARG A 14 -22.05 -8.41 13.06
N ARG A 15 -22.93 -7.78 12.27
CA ARG A 15 -24.02 -8.46 11.57
C ARG A 15 -23.54 -9.52 10.57
N SER A 16 -22.34 -9.39 10.02
CA SER A 16 -21.75 -10.40 9.14
C SER A 16 -21.23 -11.62 9.90
N LYS A 17 -20.84 -11.47 11.17
CA LYS A 17 -20.39 -12.56 12.04
C LYS A 17 -21.57 -13.34 12.62
N ASP A 18 -22.65 -12.64 12.95
CA ASP A 18 -23.85 -13.25 13.55
C ASP A 18 -24.70 -14.03 12.53
N ASN A 19 -24.58 -13.72 11.24
CA ASN A 19 -25.25 -14.46 10.17
C ASN A 19 -24.34 -15.59 9.66
N VAL A 20 -24.82 -16.83 9.69
CA VAL A 20 -24.13 -18.05 9.20
C VAL A 20 -23.67 -17.92 7.73
N LEU A 21 -24.31 -17.02 6.96
CA LEU A 21 -23.87 -16.59 5.63
C LEU A 21 -23.00 -15.33 5.76
N ILE A 22 -21.69 -15.52 5.85
CA ILE A 22 -20.68 -14.45 5.80
C ILE A 22 -20.99 -13.56 4.59
N PHE A 23 -21.30 -12.27 4.83
CA PHE A 23 -21.61 -11.27 3.80
C PHE A 23 -22.75 -11.65 2.84
N SER A 24 -23.98 -11.83 3.34
CA SER A 24 -25.18 -11.98 2.49
C SER A 24 -25.34 -10.84 1.47
N ASP A 25 -26.18 -11.03 0.45
CA ASP A 25 -26.40 -10.04 -0.61
C ASP A 25 -26.88 -8.70 -0.03
N VAL A 26 -27.69 -8.74 1.03
CA VAL A 26 -28.14 -7.56 1.80
C VAL A 26 -26.99 -6.83 2.51
N LEU A 27 -26.01 -7.55 3.06
CA LEU A 27 -24.84 -6.94 3.68
C LEU A 27 -23.91 -6.33 2.63
N THR A 28 -23.86 -6.94 1.46
CA THR A 28 -23.10 -6.44 0.31
C THR A 28 -23.68 -5.13 -0.20
N GLU A 29 -24.99 -5.06 -0.41
CA GLU A 29 -25.67 -3.81 -0.82
C GLU A 29 -25.48 -2.69 0.19
N ARG A 30 -25.55 -3.00 1.49
CA ARG A 30 -25.33 -2.00 2.56
C ARG A 30 -23.89 -1.51 2.59
N LEU A 31 -22.91 -2.38 2.35
CA LEU A 31 -21.52 -1.97 2.21
C LEU A 31 -21.36 -1.06 0.98
N ASP A 32 -21.93 -1.46 -0.15
CA ASP A 32 -21.84 -0.70 -1.40
C ASP A 32 -22.50 0.70 -1.27
N ALA A 33 -23.64 0.81 -0.59
CA ALA A 33 -24.29 2.08 -0.27
C ALA A 33 -23.45 2.98 0.65
N LEU A 34 -22.83 2.40 1.68
CA LEU A 34 -21.91 3.13 2.55
C LEU A 34 -20.69 3.63 1.76
N VAL A 35 -20.11 2.78 0.91
CA VAL A 35 -18.96 3.12 0.08
C VAL A 35 -19.31 4.25 -0.88
N GLU A 36 -20.48 4.20 -1.51
CA GLU A 36 -20.94 5.27 -2.40
C GLU A 36 -21.04 6.61 -1.69
N SER A 37 -21.49 6.63 -0.43
CA SER A 37 -21.53 7.83 0.40
C SER A 37 -20.14 8.38 0.79
N MET A 38 -19.09 7.55 0.78
CA MET A 38 -17.71 7.97 1.10
C MET A 38 -16.98 8.61 -0.08
N ILE A 39 -17.43 8.36 -1.32
CA ILE A 39 -16.76 8.88 -2.51
C ILE A 39 -16.84 10.42 -2.51
N TYR A 40 -15.71 11.08 -2.75
CA TYR A 40 -15.52 12.54 -2.68
C TYR A 40 -15.72 13.15 -1.28
N GLN A 41 -15.87 12.35 -0.24
CA GLN A 41 -15.85 12.81 1.13
C GLN A 41 -14.45 12.66 1.74
N LYS A 42 -14.15 13.52 2.70
CA LYS A 42 -12.94 13.38 3.50
C LYS A 42 -13.20 12.34 4.58
N ILE A 43 -12.55 11.18 4.48
CA ILE A 43 -12.73 10.04 5.39
C ILE A 43 -11.49 9.82 6.24
N SER A 44 -11.64 9.17 7.40
CA SER A 44 -10.48 8.82 8.20
C SER A 44 -9.71 7.63 7.60
N ASP A 45 -8.44 7.51 7.95
CA ASP A 45 -7.66 6.31 7.65
C ASP A 45 -8.27 5.04 8.25
N ASN A 46 -8.89 5.13 9.44
CA ASN A 46 -9.61 4.00 10.04
C ASN A 46 -10.89 3.64 9.25
N ASP A 47 -11.67 4.63 8.79
CA ASP A 47 -12.84 4.40 7.93
C ASP A 47 -12.43 3.63 6.67
N TYR A 48 -11.35 4.06 6.03
CA TYR A 48 -10.85 3.45 4.80
C TYR A 48 -10.26 2.05 5.03
N LEU A 49 -9.44 1.88 6.06
CA LEU A 49 -8.86 0.58 6.41
C LEU A 49 -9.96 -0.44 6.75
N LYS A 50 -10.99 -0.03 7.50
CA LYS A 50 -12.11 -0.91 7.82
C LYS A 50 -12.94 -1.26 6.58
N THR A 51 -13.11 -0.31 5.66
CA THR A 51 -13.76 -0.56 4.37
C THR A 51 -13.00 -1.60 3.55
N LEU A 52 -11.66 -1.53 3.50
CA LEU A 52 -10.83 -2.53 2.80
C LEU A 52 -10.90 -3.91 3.47
N GLU A 53 -10.99 -3.98 4.80
CA GLU A 53 -11.19 -5.24 5.54
C GLU A 53 -12.54 -5.89 5.17
N LEU A 54 -13.61 -5.10 5.04
CA LEU A 54 -14.93 -5.59 4.64
C LEU A 54 -14.94 -6.03 3.16
N TYR A 55 -14.29 -5.28 2.27
CA TYR A 55 -14.09 -5.73 0.88
C TYR A 55 -13.27 -7.02 0.79
N TYR A 56 -12.27 -7.21 1.66
CA TYR A 56 -11.53 -8.47 1.71
C TYR A 56 -12.46 -9.65 2.02
N LYS A 57 -13.34 -9.50 3.02
CA LYS A 57 -14.33 -10.54 3.38
C LYS A 57 -15.33 -10.77 2.24
N LYS A 58 -15.77 -9.71 1.55
CA LYS A 58 -16.60 -9.79 0.34
C LYS A 58 -15.88 -10.60 -0.74
N TYR A 59 -14.64 -10.27 -1.06
CA TYR A 59 -13.85 -11.01 -2.06
C TYR A 59 -13.54 -12.44 -1.66
N GLN A 60 -13.38 -12.72 -0.36
CA GLN A 60 -13.23 -14.08 0.14
C GLN A 60 -14.47 -14.94 -0.14
N ARG A 61 -15.69 -14.38 -0.01
CA ARG A 61 -16.94 -15.05 -0.37
C ARG A 61 -17.01 -15.37 -1.87
N PHE A 62 -16.56 -14.45 -2.71
CA PHE A 62 -16.57 -14.61 -4.18
C PHE A 62 -15.30 -15.28 -4.72
N GLU A 63 -14.45 -15.85 -3.86
CA GLU A 63 -13.18 -16.49 -4.22
C GLU A 63 -12.24 -15.61 -5.09
N ASN A 64 -12.37 -14.28 -4.98
CA ASN A 64 -11.55 -13.32 -5.72
C ASN A 64 -10.23 -13.07 -5.00
N HIS A 65 -9.27 -13.98 -5.18
CA HIS A 65 -7.94 -13.90 -4.57
C HIS A 65 -7.18 -12.61 -4.92
N LYS A 66 -7.41 -12.04 -6.12
CA LYS A 66 -6.74 -10.80 -6.54
C LYS A 66 -7.29 -9.58 -5.82
N GLY A 67 -8.61 -9.50 -5.64
CA GLY A 67 -9.26 -8.47 -4.83
C GLY A 67 -8.84 -8.54 -3.37
N MET A 68 -8.76 -9.75 -2.81
CA MET A 68 -8.21 -9.99 -1.48
C MET A 68 -6.77 -9.45 -1.36
N TYR A 69 -5.91 -9.78 -2.32
CA TYR A 69 -4.52 -9.33 -2.31
C TYR A 69 -4.40 -7.81 -2.43
N PHE A 70 -5.23 -7.17 -3.25
CA PHE A 70 -5.31 -5.72 -3.35
C PHE A 70 -5.62 -5.09 -1.99
N CYS A 71 -6.64 -5.58 -1.27
CA CYS A 71 -7.03 -5.02 0.03
C CYS A 71 -5.85 -5.03 1.00
N ILE A 72 -5.14 -6.16 1.11
CA ILE A 72 -3.98 -6.29 2.00
C ILE A 72 -2.86 -5.31 1.59
N LEU A 73 -2.52 -5.24 0.30
CA LEU A 73 -1.47 -4.33 -0.18
C LEU A 73 -1.81 -2.86 0.08
N ARG A 74 -3.04 -2.46 -0.21
CA ARG A 74 -3.47 -1.07 -0.02
C ARG A 74 -3.53 -0.71 1.46
N MET A 75 -4.06 -1.58 2.33
CA MET A 75 -4.04 -1.37 3.77
C MET A 75 -2.60 -1.21 4.30
N GLN A 76 -1.65 -2.04 3.84
CA GLN A 76 -0.23 -1.89 4.21
C GLN A 76 0.37 -0.57 3.73
N GLN A 77 0.00 -0.10 2.53
CA GLN A 77 0.47 1.19 2.03
C GLN A 77 -0.05 2.35 2.88
N ILE A 78 -1.32 2.32 3.29
CA ILE A 78 -1.90 3.32 4.20
C ILE A 78 -1.17 3.33 5.54
N MET A 79 -0.84 2.16 6.11
CA MET A 79 -0.05 2.05 7.34
C MET A 79 1.35 2.67 7.18
N GLN A 80 2.00 2.49 6.03
CA GLN A 80 3.30 3.12 5.75
C GLN A 80 3.21 4.65 5.56
N LEU A 81 2.11 5.13 4.99
CA LEU A 81 1.83 6.56 4.86
C LEU A 81 1.56 7.19 6.23
N LYS A 82 0.80 6.51 7.10
CA LYS A 82 0.55 6.94 8.47
C LYS A 82 1.85 7.11 9.25
N ASN A 83 2.81 6.19 9.11
CA ASN A 83 4.12 6.30 9.78
C ASN A 83 5.02 7.40 9.20
N ALA A 84 4.72 7.95 8.02
CA ALA A 84 5.53 8.95 7.34
C ALA A 84 4.87 10.33 7.33
N ARG A 85 4.97 11.08 8.44
CA ARG A 85 4.34 12.41 8.62
C ARG A 85 4.49 13.36 7.42
N LYS A 86 5.70 13.46 6.85
CA LYS A 86 5.98 14.31 5.65
C LYS A 86 5.15 13.95 4.40
N ARG A 87 4.64 12.72 4.33
CA ARG A 87 3.85 12.22 3.19
C ARG A 87 2.35 12.37 3.40
N GLN A 88 1.89 12.62 4.64
CA GLN A 88 0.47 12.71 4.99
C GLN A 88 -0.20 13.95 4.35
N GLU A 89 0.50 15.08 4.27
CA GLU A 89 -0.01 16.35 3.74
C GLU A 89 -0.40 16.30 2.26
N ASN A 90 0.05 15.28 1.52
CA ASN A 90 -0.22 15.18 0.08
C ASN A 90 -1.60 14.58 -0.23
N TRP A 91 -2.33 14.05 0.76
CA TRP A 91 -3.58 13.33 0.53
C TRP A 91 -4.78 14.22 0.87
N HIS A 92 -5.67 14.42 -0.09
CA HIS A 92 -6.79 15.38 0.06
C HIS A 92 -7.96 14.78 0.86
N TYR A 93 -8.32 13.54 0.53
CA TYR A 93 -9.52 12.87 1.01
C TYR A 93 -9.30 11.97 2.24
N LEU A 94 -8.05 11.87 2.73
CA LEU A 94 -7.68 11.00 3.84
C LEU A 94 -7.23 11.82 5.07
N GLU A 95 -7.97 11.71 6.18
CA GLU A 95 -7.53 12.22 7.49
C GLU A 95 -6.83 11.12 8.28
N PHE A 96 -5.54 11.30 8.53
CA PHE A 96 -4.78 10.38 9.39
C PHE A 96 -5.13 10.65 10.86
N THR A 97 -5.69 9.65 11.52
CA THR A 97 -5.96 9.65 12.96
C THR A 97 -4.68 9.37 13.77
N SER A 98 -4.69 9.61 15.09
CA SER A 98 -3.55 9.28 15.96
C SER A 98 -3.31 7.78 16.04
N ASP A 99 -4.38 7.03 16.26
CA ASP A 99 -4.35 5.61 16.57
C ASP A 99 -5.00 4.79 15.47
N VAL A 100 -4.46 3.60 15.22
CA VAL A 100 -5.07 2.65 14.27
C VAL A 100 -5.97 1.72 15.05
N ASP A 101 -7.18 1.49 14.54
CA ASP A 101 -8.14 0.57 15.10
C ASP A 101 -7.52 -0.81 15.39
N SER A 102 -7.71 -1.33 16.60
CA SER A 102 -7.04 -2.55 17.06
C SER A 102 -7.43 -3.79 16.24
N GLU A 103 -8.69 -3.89 15.81
CA GLU A 103 -9.18 -4.99 14.98
C GLU A 103 -8.48 -5.02 13.62
N VAL A 104 -8.30 -3.84 13.01
CA VAL A 104 -7.57 -3.68 11.75
C VAL A 104 -6.10 -4.06 11.91
N GLN A 105 -5.46 -3.71 13.03
CA GLN A 105 -4.08 -4.11 13.30
C GLN A 105 -3.95 -5.63 13.42
N GLU A 106 -4.86 -6.28 14.16
CA GLU A 106 -4.88 -7.73 14.30
C GLU A 106 -5.10 -8.43 12.96
N PHE A 107 -6.03 -7.93 12.16
CA PHE A 107 -6.30 -8.42 10.82
C PHE A 107 -5.06 -8.35 9.92
N LEU A 108 -4.35 -7.21 9.91
CA LEU A 108 -3.13 -7.04 9.14
C LEU A 108 -1.99 -7.93 9.64
N LYS A 109 -1.90 -8.14 10.95
CA LYS A 109 -0.90 -9.04 11.55
C LYS A 109 -1.15 -10.49 11.16
N ALA A 110 -2.40 -10.92 11.10
CA ALA A 110 -2.78 -12.25 10.64
C ALA A 110 -2.41 -12.48 9.15
N HIS A 111 -2.51 -11.44 8.32
CA HIS A 111 -2.23 -11.51 6.87
C HIS A 111 -0.83 -11.03 6.50
N LYS A 112 0.09 -10.94 7.46
CA LYS A 112 1.45 -10.39 7.28
C LYS A 112 2.25 -11.11 6.19
N SER A 113 2.05 -12.42 6.02
CA SER A 113 2.77 -13.26 5.05
C SER A 113 2.55 -12.82 3.59
N TYR A 114 1.33 -12.38 3.24
CA TYR A 114 0.97 -11.92 1.89
C TYR A 114 1.86 -10.76 1.41
N TYR A 115 2.18 -9.84 2.32
CA TYR A 115 2.99 -8.68 2.00
C TYR A 115 4.49 -8.95 2.16
N GLN A 116 4.89 -9.69 3.20
CA GLN A 116 6.31 -9.98 3.45
C GLN A 116 6.98 -10.75 2.31
N ASN A 117 6.27 -11.72 1.72
CA ASN A 117 6.81 -12.50 0.61
C ASN A 117 7.08 -11.62 -0.61
N ALA A 118 6.15 -10.71 -0.94
CA ALA A 118 6.31 -9.79 -2.06
C ALA A 118 7.49 -8.82 -1.87
N ILE A 119 7.67 -8.26 -0.67
CA ILE A 119 8.85 -7.43 -0.37
C ILE A 119 10.13 -8.26 -0.46
N TYR A 120 10.13 -9.48 0.08
CA TYR A 120 11.31 -10.33 0.13
C TYR A 120 11.79 -10.67 -1.27
N GLU A 121 10.90 -11.11 -2.15
CA GLU A 121 11.22 -11.40 -3.55
C GLU A 121 11.75 -10.18 -4.28
N TYR A 122 11.09 -9.02 -4.12
CA TYR A 122 11.57 -7.77 -4.71
C TYR A 122 12.95 -7.38 -4.19
N THR A 123 13.14 -7.41 -2.87
CA THR A 123 14.40 -7.05 -2.22
C THR A 123 15.51 -7.97 -2.71
N ARG A 124 15.25 -9.27 -2.83
CA ARG A 124 16.20 -10.25 -3.35
C ARG A 124 16.60 -9.93 -4.80
N VAL A 125 15.62 -9.73 -5.70
CA VAL A 125 15.90 -9.41 -7.10
C VAL A 125 16.63 -8.07 -7.25
N PHE A 126 16.20 -7.06 -6.50
CA PHE A 126 16.84 -5.74 -6.47
C PHE A 126 18.30 -5.82 -6.04
N LEU A 127 18.60 -6.54 -4.96
CA LEU A 127 19.97 -6.71 -4.47
C LEU A 127 20.84 -7.48 -5.47
N LEU A 128 20.31 -8.48 -6.16
CA LEU A 128 21.04 -9.22 -7.19
C LEU A 128 21.39 -8.35 -8.40
N ILE A 129 20.43 -7.54 -8.88
CA ILE A 129 20.68 -6.59 -9.97
C ILE A 129 21.70 -5.53 -9.53
N LEU A 130 21.54 -4.99 -8.32
CA LEU A 130 22.48 -4.00 -7.79
C LEU A 130 23.89 -4.56 -7.68
N LEU A 131 24.03 -5.79 -7.18
CA LEU A 131 25.32 -6.49 -7.11
C LEU A 131 25.96 -6.62 -8.50
N ALA A 132 25.20 -7.07 -9.50
CA ALA A 132 25.69 -7.21 -10.87
C ALA A 132 26.16 -5.87 -11.46
N VAL A 133 25.39 -4.80 -11.24
CA VAL A 133 25.75 -3.44 -11.69
C VAL A 133 27.00 -2.94 -10.98
N THR A 134 27.12 -3.15 -9.66
CA THR A 134 28.31 -2.75 -8.89
C THR A 134 29.57 -3.48 -9.36
N ILE A 135 29.47 -4.78 -9.66
CA ILE A 135 30.58 -5.55 -10.24
C ILE A 135 30.97 -4.98 -11.61
N ALA A 136 29.99 -4.68 -12.46
CA ALA A 136 30.26 -4.09 -13.78
C ALA A 136 30.96 -2.71 -13.68
N ILE A 137 30.51 -1.86 -12.76
CA ILE A 137 31.14 -0.56 -12.48
C ILE A 137 32.59 -0.73 -12.03
N LEU A 138 32.85 -1.69 -11.12
CA LEU A 138 34.19 -1.98 -10.63
C LEU A 138 35.11 -2.45 -11.78
N VAL A 139 34.65 -3.38 -12.60
CA VAL A 139 35.40 -3.91 -13.75
C VAL A 139 35.73 -2.79 -14.75
N LEU A 140 34.74 -1.95 -15.08
CA LEU A 140 34.95 -0.80 -15.97
C LEU A 140 35.95 0.20 -15.37
N GLY A 141 35.82 0.51 -14.08
CA GLY A 141 36.74 1.41 -13.37
C GLY A 141 38.20 0.95 -13.40
N VAL A 142 38.42 -0.34 -13.18
CA VAL A 142 39.77 -0.91 -13.12
C VAL A 142 40.37 -1.14 -14.51
N LEU A 143 39.59 -1.69 -15.46
CA LEU A 143 40.12 -2.07 -16.77
C LEU A 143 40.15 -0.90 -17.77
N VAL A 144 39.08 -0.09 -17.81
CA VAL A 144 38.94 0.98 -18.82
C VAL A 144 39.59 2.27 -18.33
N PHE A 145 39.31 2.65 -17.09
CA PHE A 145 39.80 3.91 -16.51
C PHE A 145 41.14 3.75 -15.77
N GLN A 146 41.68 2.53 -15.70
CA GLN A 146 42.95 2.21 -15.03
C GLN A 146 43.02 2.74 -13.57
N VAL A 147 41.87 2.83 -12.90
CA VAL A 147 41.80 3.26 -11.50
C VAL A 147 42.42 2.17 -10.62
N PRO A 148 43.28 2.52 -9.65
CA PRO A 148 43.79 1.54 -8.69
C PRO A 148 42.64 0.77 -8.03
N PHE A 149 42.77 -0.56 -7.97
CA PHE A 149 41.71 -1.44 -7.49
C PHE A 149 41.11 -0.99 -6.16
N LEU A 150 41.94 -0.58 -5.21
CA LEU A 150 41.51 -0.14 -3.88
C LEU A 150 40.57 1.09 -3.94
N ILE A 151 40.87 2.05 -4.81
CA ILE A 151 40.04 3.26 -4.99
C ILE A 151 38.71 2.87 -5.68
N GLY A 152 38.78 2.09 -6.76
CA GLY A 152 37.58 1.61 -7.46
C GLY A 152 36.65 0.79 -6.58
N TRP A 153 37.22 -0.04 -5.70
CA TRP A 153 36.49 -0.85 -4.74
C TRP A 153 35.77 0.00 -3.69
N LEU A 154 36.44 1.00 -3.10
CA LEU A 154 35.82 1.92 -2.14
C LEU A 154 34.66 2.71 -2.77
N VAL A 155 34.85 3.22 -4.00
CA VAL A 155 33.80 3.93 -4.74
C VAL A 155 32.60 3.01 -5.01
N SER A 156 32.85 1.75 -5.37
CA SER A 156 31.81 0.76 -5.65
C SER A 156 30.99 0.42 -4.41
N ILE A 157 31.64 0.29 -3.24
CA ILE A 157 30.96 0.09 -1.95
C ILE A 157 30.12 1.31 -1.58
N ALA A 158 30.67 2.52 -1.73
CA ALA A 158 29.94 3.74 -1.44
C ALA A 158 28.69 3.87 -2.34
N PHE A 159 28.83 3.54 -3.62
CA PHE A 159 27.71 3.48 -4.58
C PHE A 159 26.66 2.44 -4.15
N TYR A 160 27.07 1.21 -3.85
CA TYR A 160 26.18 0.15 -3.42
C TYR A 160 25.40 0.53 -2.15
N GLY A 161 26.07 1.09 -1.15
CA GLY A 161 25.46 1.56 0.10
C GLY A 161 24.45 2.69 -0.14
N GLY A 162 24.82 3.67 -0.98
CA GLY A 162 23.92 4.77 -1.35
C GLY A 162 22.66 4.27 -2.04
N VAL A 163 22.80 3.39 -3.04
CA VAL A 163 21.65 2.83 -3.77
C VAL A 163 20.81 1.92 -2.88
N CYS A 164 21.40 1.16 -1.96
CA CYS A 164 20.63 0.39 -0.97
C CYS A 164 19.76 1.29 -0.09
N PHE A 165 20.32 2.39 0.42
CA PHE A 165 19.62 3.32 1.30
C PHE A 165 18.44 4.01 0.58
N PHE A 166 18.69 4.58 -0.60
CA PHE A 166 17.65 5.28 -1.37
C PHE A 166 16.68 4.33 -2.06
N GLY A 167 17.18 3.21 -2.59
CA GLY A 167 16.43 2.23 -3.36
C GLY A 167 15.43 1.45 -2.52
N LYS A 168 15.74 1.15 -1.26
CA LYS A 168 14.81 0.44 -0.37
C LYS A 168 13.53 1.26 -0.13
N GLN A 169 13.67 2.55 0.18
CA GLN A 169 12.51 3.38 0.51
C GLN A 169 11.63 3.66 -0.72
N LYS A 170 12.21 4.13 -1.82
CA LYS A 170 11.46 4.45 -3.04
C LYS A 170 11.03 3.21 -3.84
N GLY A 171 11.83 2.16 -3.81
CA GLY A 171 11.58 0.93 -4.55
C GLY A 171 10.39 0.14 -4.01
N ILE A 172 10.23 0.08 -2.68
CA ILE A 172 9.06 -0.56 -2.06
C ILE A 172 7.78 0.21 -2.44
N ASP A 173 7.77 1.53 -2.29
CA ASP A 173 6.62 2.36 -2.67
C ASP A 173 6.24 2.14 -4.15
N PHE A 174 7.25 2.13 -5.04
CA PHE A 174 7.06 1.92 -6.48
C PHE A 174 6.52 0.53 -6.80
N LEU A 175 7.06 -0.52 -6.17
CA LEU A 175 6.59 -1.88 -6.35
C LEU A 175 5.14 -2.02 -5.92
N MET A 176 4.79 -1.50 -4.74
CA MET A 176 3.42 -1.57 -4.20
C MET A 176 2.45 -0.91 -5.16
N GLU A 177 2.75 0.30 -5.63
CA GLU A 177 1.89 0.99 -6.58
C GLU A 177 1.73 0.22 -7.90
N LYS A 178 2.81 -0.35 -8.43
CA LYS A 178 2.77 -1.17 -9.65
C LYS A 178 1.92 -2.43 -9.48
N GLN A 179 2.06 -3.12 -8.35
CA GLN A 179 1.25 -4.31 -8.05
C GLN A 179 -0.22 -3.95 -7.88
N ILE A 180 -0.51 -2.86 -7.15
CA ILE A 180 -1.88 -2.38 -6.96
C ILE A 180 -2.53 -2.04 -8.30
N GLN A 181 -1.82 -1.33 -9.19
CA GLN A 181 -2.31 -1.02 -10.55
C GLN A 181 -2.59 -2.27 -11.39
N LYS A 182 -1.82 -3.35 -11.20
CA LYS A 182 -2.06 -4.62 -11.89
C LYS A 182 -3.34 -5.31 -11.41
N LEU A 183 -3.70 -5.13 -10.13
CA LEU A 183 -4.89 -5.73 -9.52
C LEU A 183 -6.15 -4.90 -9.75
N TYR A 184 -6.01 -3.64 -10.15
CA TYR A 184 -7.11 -2.70 -10.38
C TYR A 184 -8.28 -3.25 -11.24
N PRO A 185 -8.02 -3.95 -12.36
CA PRO A 185 -9.09 -4.47 -13.22
C PRO A 185 -9.95 -5.55 -12.56
N ASP A 186 -9.45 -6.24 -11.53
CA ASP A 186 -10.12 -7.37 -10.89
C ASP A 186 -10.97 -6.96 -9.67
N LEU A 187 -11.14 -5.66 -9.42
CA LEU A 187 -11.89 -5.11 -8.29
C LEU A 187 -13.29 -4.67 -8.69
N ASP A 188 -14.19 -4.64 -7.71
CA ASP A 188 -15.52 -4.05 -7.87
C ASP A 188 -15.43 -2.57 -8.24
N MET A 189 -16.36 -2.11 -9.09
CA MET A 189 -16.39 -0.73 -9.58
C MET A 189 -16.43 0.32 -8.45
N LEU A 190 -17.15 0.04 -7.36
CA LEU A 190 -17.23 0.92 -6.19
C LEU A 190 -15.93 0.96 -5.40
N CYS A 191 -15.31 -0.20 -5.18
CA CYS A 191 -14.00 -0.30 -4.54
C CYS A 191 -12.94 0.49 -5.32
N GLN A 192 -12.92 0.36 -6.66
CA GLN A 192 -12.04 1.13 -7.53
C GLN A 192 -12.30 2.64 -7.44
N ARG A 193 -13.56 3.07 -7.48
CA ARG A 193 -13.90 4.50 -7.40
C ARG A 193 -13.50 5.10 -6.07
N LEU A 194 -13.78 4.41 -4.96
CA LEU A 194 -13.36 4.84 -3.63
C LEU A 194 -11.84 4.96 -3.56
N ASP A 195 -11.12 3.93 -4.00
CA ASP A 195 -9.66 3.93 -3.97
C ASP A 195 -9.05 5.08 -4.78
N ARG A 196 -9.53 5.34 -6.01
CA ARG A 196 -9.05 6.48 -6.82
C ARG A 196 -9.28 7.81 -6.12
N CYS A 197 -10.44 7.96 -5.48
CA CYS A 197 -10.77 9.18 -4.75
C CYS A 197 -9.85 9.35 -3.54
N VAL A 198 -9.75 8.33 -2.68
CA VAL A 198 -8.94 8.39 -1.46
C VAL A 198 -7.46 8.61 -1.77
N MET A 199 -6.97 7.95 -2.82
CA MET A 199 -5.58 8.03 -3.25
C MET A 199 -5.30 9.21 -4.19
N GLU A 200 -6.23 10.15 -4.35
CA GLU A 200 -5.99 11.37 -5.10
C GLU A 200 -5.07 12.32 -4.32
N LYS A 201 -3.92 12.63 -4.92
CA LYS A 201 -2.95 13.57 -4.34
C LYS A 201 -3.36 15.01 -4.61
N GLN A 202 -3.12 15.90 -3.65
CA GLN A 202 -3.25 17.33 -3.88
C GLN A 202 -2.31 17.75 -5.02
N LYS A 203 -2.88 18.29 -6.11
CA LYS A 203 -2.08 19.02 -7.10
C LYS A 203 -1.47 20.21 -6.39
N LYS A 204 -0.15 20.18 -6.14
CA LYS A 204 0.59 21.37 -5.69
C LYS A 204 0.28 22.48 -6.68
N ARG A 205 -0.53 23.47 -6.27
CA ARG A 205 -0.63 24.73 -7.03
C ARG A 205 0.81 25.24 -7.15
N LYS A 206 1.36 25.25 -8.37
CA LYS A 206 2.57 26.01 -8.64
C LYS A 206 2.23 27.43 -8.19
N LYS A 207 2.82 27.88 -7.07
CA LYS A 207 2.86 29.29 -6.76
C LYS A 207 3.71 29.91 -7.86
N ILE A 208 3.04 30.50 -8.84
CA ILE A 208 3.66 31.44 -9.77
C ILE A 208 3.96 32.66 -8.90
N PHE A 209 5.23 32.84 -8.57
CA PHE A 209 5.80 34.10 -8.12
C PHE A 209 6.75 34.56 -9.21
#